data_AF-A0A433AYN6-F1
#
_entry.id   AF-A0A433AYN6-F1
#
_cell.length_a   1.000
_cell.length_b   1.000
_cell.length_c   1.000
_cell.angle_alpha   90.00
_cell.angle_beta   90.00
_cell.angle_gamma   90.00
#
_symmetry.space_group_name_H-M   'P 1'
#
loop_
_entity.id
_entity.type
_entity.pdbx_description
1 polymer ?
#
loop_
_entity_poly.entity_id
_entity_poly.type
_entity_poly.pdbx_seq_one_letter_code
_entity_poly.pdbx_strand_id
1 'polypeptide(L)'
;MRKGSTIAVLSLGLAATTTPNLVDAKSYHGDGYRLRDRAMTSRNVRSTGDSITCLTSEARNLLARIRSKFNNVQIVSTCRPGAKIAGTNHPSKHASGQAIDFRVPGRKAEVVQWLIANHKNGGTMTYNDMDHIHVDVGARFVALNRPSGRT
;
A
#
# COMPACT_ATOMS: atom_id res chain seq x y z
N MET A 1 13.78 -30.60 -73.77
CA MET A 1 14.52 -30.13 -72.56
C MET A 1 13.73 -30.50 -71.32
N ARG A 2 14.36 -30.47 -70.15
CA ARG A 2 14.17 -31.35 -68.98
C ARG A 2 12.89 -31.15 -68.13
N LYS A 3 12.58 -32.25 -67.43
CA LYS A 3 11.65 -32.54 -66.31
C LYS A 3 11.61 -31.54 -65.13
N GLY A 4 10.47 -31.59 -64.41
CA GLY A 4 10.35 -31.54 -62.93
C GLY A 4 10.17 -30.14 -62.33
N SER A 5 9.54 -29.93 -61.19
CA SER A 5 8.69 -30.73 -60.29
C SER A 5 8.11 -29.73 -59.28
N THR A 6 6.93 -30.03 -58.77
CA THR A 6 6.17 -29.32 -57.74
C THR A 6 6.97 -29.09 -56.45
N ILE A 7 6.89 -27.90 -55.85
CA ILE A 7 7.08 -27.71 -54.40
C ILE A 7 6.00 -26.73 -53.91
N ALA A 8 5.06 -27.26 -53.14
CA ALA A 8 4.18 -26.51 -52.27
C ALA A 8 4.96 -26.12 -51.00
N VAL A 9 4.88 -24.86 -50.57
CA VAL A 9 5.33 -24.47 -49.23
C VAL A 9 4.13 -23.86 -48.51
N LEU A 10 3.47 -24.72 -47.73
CA LEU A 10 2.61 -24.31 -46.63
C LEU A 10 3.43 -23.46 -45.66
N SER A 11 3.04 -22.20 -45.48
CA SER A 11 3.53 -21.38 -44.36
C SER A 11 2.44 -21.35 -43.30
N LEU A 12 2.59 -22.19 -42.27
CA LEU A 12 1.82 -22.07 -41.03
C LEU A 12 2.29 -20.81 -40.30
N GLY A 13 1.45 -19.78 -40.26
CA GLY A 13 1.62 -18.67 -39.33
C GLY A 13 1.23 -19.11 -37.92
N LEU A 14 2.20 -19.18 -37.01
CA LEU A 14 1.95 -19.34 -35.57
C LEU A 14 1.27 -18.07 -35.04
N ALA A 15 -0.01 -18.19 -34.69
CA ALA A 15 -0.69 -17.19 -33.86
C ALA A 15 -0.24 -17.37 -32.41
N ALA A 16 0.59 -16.45 -31.91
CA ALA A 16 0.94 -16.38 -30.49
C ALA A 16 -0.26 -15.82 -29.71
N THR A 17 -1.00 -16.69 -29.03
CA THR A 17 -2.03 -16.31 -28.07
C THR A 17 -1.35 -15.91 -26.76
N THR A 18 -1.13 -14.62 -26.54
CA THR A 18 -0.79 -14.11 -25.21
C THR A 18 -2.05 -14.09 -24.36
N THR A 19 -2.20 -15.07 -23.48
CA THR A 19 -3.21 -15.02 -22.41
C THR A 19 -2.80 -13.95 -21.38
N PRO A 20 -3.72 -13.09 -20.91
CA PRO A 20 -3.47 -12.33 -19.71
C PRO A 20 -3.47 -13.31 -18.52
N ASN A 21 -2.35 -13.39 -17.80
CA ASN A 21 -2.30 -14.05 -16.50
C ASN A 21 -3.30 -13.33 -15.58
N LEU A 22 -4.46 -13.95 -15.34
CA LEU A 22 -5.29 -13.63 -14.18
C LEU A 22 -4.45 -13.95 -12.95
N VAL A 23 -3.91 -12.91 -12.31
CA VAL A 23 -3.46 -12.99 -10.94
C VAL A 23 -4.68 -13.29 -10.09
N ASP A 24 -4.80 -14.56 -9.71
CA ASP A 24 -5.66 -15.04 -8.63
C ASP A 24 -5.38 -14.17 -7.40
N ALA A 25 -6.35 -13.32 -7.04
CA ALA A 25 -6.30 -12.56 -5.80
C ALA A 25 -6.50 -13.56 -4.66
N LYS A 26 -5.40 -14.20 -4.25
CA LYS A 26 -5.36 -15.14 -3.14
C LYS A 26 -5.90 -14.44 -1.90
N SER A 27 -7.08 -14.85 -1.46
CA SER A 27 -7.65 -14.46 -0.17
C SER A 27 -6.60 -14.71 0.91
N TYR A 28 -6.07 -13.64 1.49
CA TYR A 28 -5.15 -13.70 2.62
C TYR A 28 -5.92 -14.28 3.82
N HIS A 29 -5.87 -15.59 3.98
CA HIS A 29 -6.15 -16.24 5.25
C HIS A 29 -4.98 -15.93 6.18
N GLY A 30 -5.23 -15.08 7.17
CA GLY A 30 -4.23 -14.68 8.15
C GLY A 30 -3.97 -15.80 9.14
N ASP A 31 -2.86 -16.51 8.95
CA ASP A 31 -2.31 -17.41 9.97
C ASP A 31 -1.33 -16.66 10.86
N GLY A 32 -1.64 -16.70 12.16
CA GLY A 32 -1.05 -15.88 13.20
C GLY A 32 0.44 -16.08 13.41
N TYR A 33 1.11 -14.96 13.63
CA TYR A 33 2.48 -14.91 14.14
C TYR A 33 2.46 -15.39 15.60
N ARG A 34 2.81 -16.66 15.83
CA ARG A 34 3.11 -17.20 17.17
C ARG A 34 4.42 -16.60 17.69
N LEU A 35 4.33 -15.47 18.39
CA LEU A 35 5.41 -15.03 19.28
C LEU A 35 5.26 -15.74 20.62
N ARG A 36 6.34 -16.43 21.00
CA ARG A 36 6.46 -17.23 22.22
C ARG A 36 6.36 -16.38 23.48
N ASP A 37 5.89 -17.06 24.51
CA ASP A 37 5.44 -16.57 25.81
C ASP A 37 6.45 -15.68 26.55
N ARG A 38 6.03 -14.45 26.85
CA ARG A 38 6.43 -13.73 28.07
C ARG A 38 5.19 -13.08 28.65
N ALA A 39 4.70 -13.69 29.73
CA ALA A 39 3.57 -13.22 30.51
C ALA A 39 3.82 -11.79 31.04
N MET A 40 3.00 -10.85 30.59
CA MET A 40 2.70 -9.61 31.31
C MET A 40 1.19 -9.39 31.21
N THR A 41 0.61 -9.03 32.34
CA THR A 41 -0.82 -8.93 32.63
C THR A 41 -1.62 -8.19 31.55
N SER A 42 -2.65 -8.87 31.04
CA SER A 42 -3.56 -8.39 30.00
C SER A 42 -4.34 -7.16 30.46
N ARG A 43 -3.83 -5.96 30.14
CA ARG A 43 -4.73 -4.87 29.78
C ARG A 43 -5.20 -5.16 28.37
N ASN A 44 -6.51 -5.34 28.20
CA ASN A 44 -7.17 -5.34 26.88
C ASN A 44 -6.96 -3.97 26.21
N VAL A 45 -5.77 -3.72 25.70
CA VAL A 45 -5.50 -2.65 24.76
C VAL A 45 -5.91 -3.20 23.40
N ARG A 46 -7.16 -2.92 23.00
CA ARG A 46 -7.50 -2.97 21.57
C ARG A 46 -6.47 -2.08 20.87
N SER A 47 -5.53 -2.68 20.12
CA SER A 47 -4.69 -1.92 19.18
C SER A 47 -5.61 -1.40 18.09
N THR A 48 -6.27 -0.27 18.36
CA THR A 48 -7.08 0.46 17.39
C THR A 48 -6.19 1.15 16.35
N GLY A 49 -4.88 1.20 16.57
CA GLY A 49 -3.89 1.84 15.70
C GLY A 49 -3.43 0.99 14.51
N ASP A 50 -3.42 -0.34 14.62
CA ASP A 50 -2.89 -1.22 13.55
C ASP A 50 -3.97 -1.95 12.77
N SER A 51 -5.22 -1.90 13.25
CA SER A 51 -6.32 -2.62 12.61
C SER A 51 -6.58 -2.06 11.22
N ILE A 52 -6.49 -2.93 10.21
CA ILE A 52 -6.81 -2.58 8.82
C ILE A 52 -8.29 -2.74 8.50
N THR A 53 -9.09 -3.32 9.39
CA THR A 53 -10.51 -3.64 9.12
C THR A 53 -11.40 -2.40 9.10
N CYS A 54 -10.99 -1.34 9.78
CA CYS A 54 -11.68 -0.05 9.80
C CYS A 54 -11.35 0.83 8.58
N LEU A 55 -10.36 0.45 7.78
CA LEU A 55 -10.00 1.19 6.58
C LEU A 55 -11.08 1.01 5.52
N THR A 56 -11.39 2.10 4.81
CA THR A 56 -12.17 2.04 3.58
C THR A 56 -11.53 1.08 2.58
N SER A 57 -12.33 0.49 1.68
CA SER A 57 -11.80 -0.43 0.66
C SER A 57 -10.70 0.19 -0.19
N GLU A 58 -10.81 1.48 -0.51
CA GLU A 58 -9.77 2.20 -1.27
C GLU A 58 -8.45 2.31 -0.49
N ALA A 59 -8.51 2.67 0.80
CA ALA A 59 -7.31 2.74 1.65
C ALA A 59 -6.69 1.35 1.86
N ARG A 60 -7.51 0.29 2.01
CA ARG A 60 -7.01 -1.10 2.06
C ARG A 60 -6.29 -1.49 0.78
N ASN A 61 -6.83 -1.12 -0.39
CA ASN A 61 -6.19 -1.39 -1.68
C ASN A 61 -4.87 -0.61 -1.83
N LEU A 62 -4.80 0.64 -1.36
CA LEU A 62 -3.55 1.38 -1.29
C LEU A 62 -2.50 0.66 -0.43
N LEU A 63 -2.87 0.23 0.78
CA LEU A 63 -1.98 -0.53 1.66
C LEU A 63 -1.49 -1.83 1.02
N ALA A 64 -2.38 -2.56 0.33
CA ALA A 64 -2.02 -3.79 -0.37
C ALA A 64 -0.96 -3.54 -1.46
N ARG A 65 -1.10 -2.47 -2.26
CA ARG A 65 -0.10 -2.09 -3.27
C ARG A 65 1.24 -1.68 -2.65
N ILE A 66 1.22 -1.00 -1.51
CA ILE A 66 2.45 -0.64 -0.79
C ILE A 66 3.15 -1.91 -0.31
N ARG A 67 2.42 -2.83 0.31
CA ARG A 67 2.95 -4.11 0.81
C ARG A 67 3.46 -5.03 -0.31
N SER A 68 2.84 -5.00 -1.49
CA SER A 68 3.33 -5.79 -2.63
C SER A 68 4.62 -5.22 -3.23
N LYS A 69 4.84 -3.90 -3.14
CA LYS A 69 6.07 -3.26 -3.62
C LYS A 69 7.20 -3.31 -2.60
N PHE A 70 6.87 -3.22 -1.31
CA PHE A 70 7.82 -3.08 -0.23
C PHE A 70 7.61 -4.16 0.84
N ASN A 71 8.62 -4.99 1.05
CA ASN A 71 8.69 -5.88 2.21
C ASN A 71 8.88 -5.08 3.51
N ASN A 72 8.51 -5.66 4.65
CA ASN A 72 8.68 -5.08 5.99
C ASN A 72 7.97 -3.71 6.19
N VAL A 73 6.74 -3.60 5.69
CA VAL A 73 5.86 -2.45 5.98
C VAL A 73 5.32 -2.56 7.40
N GLN A 74 5.72 -1.63 8.25
CA GLN A 74 5.28 -1.50 9.63
C GLN A 74 4.19 -0.43 9.72
N ILE A 75 2.99 -0.82 10.12
CA ILE A 75 1.91 0.13 10.39
C ILE A 75 2.25 0.90 11.66
N VAL A 76 2.02 2.20 11.63
CA VAL A 76 2.16 3.10 12.77
C VAL A 76 0.78 3.54 13.25
N SER A 77 -0.11 3.89 12.32
CA SER A 77 -1.49 4.22 12.65
C SER A 77 -2.45 4.08 11.46
N THR A 78 -3.68 3.67 11.71
CA THR A 78 -4.78 3.65 10.74
C THR A 78 -5.96 4.48 11.23
N CYS A 79 -6.95 3.90 11.89
CA CYS A 79 -8.17 4.60 12.23
C CYS A 79 -8.06 5.26 13.60
N ARG A 80 -8.39 6.55 13.63
CA ARG A 80 -8.40 7.35 14.86
C ARG A 80 -9.74 8.08 14.94
N PRO A 81 -10.80 7.44 15.48
CA PRO A 81 -12.11 8.08 15.61
C PRO A 81 -12.01 9.44 16.28
N GLY A 82 -12.64 10.47 15.69
CA GLY A 82 -12.60 11.84 16.19
C GLY A 82 -11.28 12.60 15.93
N ALA A 83 -10.31 12.01 15.23
CA ALA A 83 -9.06 12.70 14.92
C ALA A 83 -9.28 13.96 14.07
N LYS A 84 -8.56 15.02 14.43
CA LYS A 84 -8.52 16.29 13.71
C LYS A 84 -7.13 16.55 13.16
N ILE A 85 -7.02 17.39 12.14
CA ILE A 85 -5.73 17.88 11.63
C ILE A 85 -5.15 18.85 12.66
N ALA A 86 -3.88 18.65 13.04
CA ALA A 86 -3.19 19.47 14.05
C ALA A 86 -3.29 20.97 13.72
N GLY A 87 -3.57 21.78 14.73
CA GLY A 87 -3.74 23.23 14.58
C GLY A 87 -5.05 23.66 13.91
N THR A 88 -5.99 22.75 13.66
CA THR A 88 -7.28 23.06 13.02
C THR A 88 -8.45 22.32 13.69
N ASN A 89 -9.68 22.67 13.31
CA ASN A 89 -10.88 21.91 13.67
C ASN A 89 -11.36 20.95 12.57
N HIS A 90 -10.60 20.79 11.48
CA HIS A 90 -10.99 19.93 10.37
C HIS A 90 -10.77 18.45 10.71
N PRO A 91 -11.71 17.56 10.39
CA PRO A 91 -11.53 16.13 10.55
C PRO A 91 -10.33 15.62 9.76
N SER A 92 -9.51 14.78 10.41
CA SER A 92 -8.43 14.05 9.75
C SER A 92 -9.00 12.89 8.93
N LYS A 93 -8.31 12.52 7.85
CA LYS A 93 -8.61 11.30 7.09
C LYS A 93 -8.46 10.01 7.90
N HIS A 94 -7.71 10.03 9.01
CA HIS A 94 -7.69 8.91 9.96
C HIS A 94 -9.03 8.73 10.69
N ALA A 95 -9.84 9.79 10.86
CA ALA A 95 -11.14 9.69 11.52
C ALA A 95 -12.16 8.92 10.68
N SER A 96 -12.00 8.91 9.35
CA SER A 96 -12.88 8.21 8.40
C SER A 96 -12.27 6.92 7.84
N GLY A 97 -11.13 6.44 8.37
CA GLY A 97 -10.47 5.23 7.86
C GLY A 97 -9.92 5.38 6.44
N GLN A 98 -9.57 6.60 6.05
CA GLN A 98 -9.06 6.94 4.71
C GLN A 98 -7.56 7.22 4.70
N ALA A 99 -6.87 7.12 5.84
CA ALA A 99 -5.44 7.38 5.97
C ALA A 99 -4.69 6.26 6.70
N ILE A 100 -3.41 6.14 6.36
CA ILE A 100 -2.46 5.17 6.90
C ILE A 100 -1.15 5.89 7.17
N ASP A 101 -0.67 5.79 8.40
CA ASP A 101 0.70 6.10 8.78
C ASP A 101 1.49 4.79 8.84
N PHE A 102 2.60 4.71 8.13
CA PHE A 102 3.44 3.53 8.12
C PHE A 102 4.91 3.88 7.92
N ARG A 103 5.79 2.91 8.11
CA ARG A 103 7.20 3.03 7.79
C ARG A 103 7.74 1.75 7.18
N VAL A 104 8.80 1.91 6.39
CA VAL A 104 9.63 0.81 5.89
C VAL A 104 11.05 1.13 6.34
N PRO A 105 11.55 0.49 7.42
CA PRO A 105 12.85 0.81 7.99
C PRO A 105 13.96 0.84 6.93
N GLY A 106 14.75 1.91 6.91
CA GLY A 106 15.86 2.10 5.96
C GLY A 106 15.45 2.47 4.52
N ARG A 107 14.15 2.59 4.20
CA ARG A 107 13.67 2.77 2.81
C ARG A 107 12.72 3.96 2.60
N LYS A 108 12.67 4.90 3.55
CA LYS A 108 11.74 6.06 3.50
C LYS A 108 11.79 6.80 2.15
N ALA A 109 12.99 7.14 1.67
CA ALA A 109 13.16 7.88 0.40
C ALA A 109 12.62 7.11 -0.82
N GLU A 110 12.92 5.82 -0.91
CA GLU A 110 12.47 4.94 -2.00
C GLU A 110 10.93 4.82 -2.02
N VAL A 111 10.32 4.63 -0.84
CA VAL A 111 8.86 4.54 -0.71
C VAL A 111 8.19 5.84 -1.14
N VAL A 112 8.72 6.99 -0.70
CA VAL A 112 8.18 8.31 -1.07
C VAL A 112 8.26 8.54 -2.58
N GLN A 113 9.39 8.24 -3.20
CA GLN A 113 9.55 8.36 -4.66
C GLN A 113 8.53 7.50 -5.41
N TRP A 114 8.36 6.24 -4.99
CA TRP A 114 7.38 5.36 -5.59
C TRP A 114 5.94 5.86 -5.41
N LEU A 115 5.58 6.37 -4.22
CA LEU A 115 4.26 6.95 -3.96
C LEU A 115 3.99 8.18 -4.83
N ILE A 116 4.96 9.10 -4.96
CA ILE A 116 4.81 10.29 -5.81
C ILE A 116 4.51 9.87 -7.25
N ALA A 117 5.17 8.83 -7.74
CA ALA A 117 4.99 8.30 -9.08
C ALA A 117 3.68 7.50 -9.26
N ASN A 118 3.26 6.70 -8.29
CA ASN A 118 2.23 5.66 -8.46
C ASN A 118 0.93 5.87 -7.65
N HIS A 119 0.92 6.82 -6.71
CA HIS A 119 -0.26 7.17 -5.92
C HIS A 119 -0.80 8.52 -6.37
N LYS A 120 -1.75 8.50 -7.32
CA LYS A 120 -2.37 9.71 -7.89
C LYS A 120 -3.71 10.06 -7.26
N ASN A 121 -4.38 9.11 -6.63
CA ASN A 121 -5.71 9.27 -6.04
C ASN A 121 -5.61 9.47 -4.51
N GLY A 122 -4.86 10.48 -4.09
CA GLY A 122 -4.75 10.86 -2.69
C GLY A 122 -3.43 11.52 -2.30
N GLY A 123 -3.25 11.65 -0.99
CA GLY A 123 -2.12 12.32 -0.37
C GLY A 123 -0.89 11.45 -0.15
N THR A 124 0.29 12.06 -0.24
CA THR A 124 1.53 11.55 0.35
C THR A 124 2.19 12.66 1.14
N MET A 125 2.42 12.43 2.43
CA MET A 125 3.07 13.38 3.33
C MET A 125 4.20 12.73 4.12
N THR A 126 5.27 13.49 4.33
CA THR A 126 6.33 13.12 5.28
C THR A 126 6.59 14.25 6.25
N TYR A 127 7.05 13.87 7.44
CA TYR A 127 7.49 14.79 8.47
C TYR A 127 9.02 14.84 8.55
N ASN A 128 9.56 16.00 8.92
CA ASN A 128 11.01 16.22 9.08
C ASN A 128 11.55 15.65 10.41
N ASP A 129 10.68 15.49 11.39
CA ASP A 129 10.94 15.07 12.77
C ASP A 129 10.44 13.65 13.07
N MET A 130 9.96 12.92 12.04
CA MET A 130 9.46 11.55 12.17
C MET A 130 9.89 10.66 11.00
N ASP A 131 9.95 9.35 11.23
CA ASP A 131 10.35 8.35 10.23
C ASP A 131 9.18 7.81 9.39
N HIS A 132 7.95 7.89 9.91
CA HIS A 132 6.77 7.41 9.21
C HIS A 132 6.36 8.32 8.04
N ILE A 133 5.58 7.71 7.14
CA ILE A 133 5.00 8.30 5.95
C ILE A 133 3.49 8.25 6.14
N HIS A 134 2.84 9.39 5.95
CA HIS A 134 1.39 9.50 5.90
C HIS A 134 0.92 9.35 4.46
N VAL A 135 -0.06 8.50 4.21
CA VAL A 135 -0.79 8.43 2.95
C VAL A 135 -2.29 8.42 3.20
N ASP A 136 -3.05 9.01 2.29
CA ASP A 136 -4.50 8.95 2.31
C ASP A 136 -5.08 8.82 0.91
N VAL A 137 -6.38 8.55 0.83
CA VAL A 137 -7.15 8.48 -0.42
C VAL A 137 -8.00 9.73 -0.64
N GLY A 138 -8.21 10.08 -1.91
CA GLY A 138 -9.01 11.23 -2.33
C GLY A 138 -8.24 12.23 -3.19
N ALA A 139 -8.33 13.52 -2.85
CA ALA A 139 -7.68 14.58 -3.62
C ALA A 139 -6.16 14.44 -3.59
N ARG A 140 -5.53 14.63 -4.75
CA ARG A 140 -4.07 14.49 -4.89
C ARG A 140 -3.33 15.61 -4.18
N PHE A 141 -2.35 15.26 -3.37
CA PHE A 141 -1.31 16.19 -2.91
C PHE A 141 -0.01 15.47 -2.57
N VAL A 142 1.09 16.21 -2.58
CA VAL A 142 2.40 15.75 -2.08
C VAL A 142 2.97 16.83 -1.17
N ALA A 143 3.27 16.48 0.08
CA ALA A 143 3.80 17.41 1.07
C ALA A 143 5.00 16.79 1.79
N LEU A 144 6.22 17.21 1.46
CA LEU A 144 7.43 16.61 2.00
C LEU A 144 8.02 17.45 3.13
N ASN A 145 8.62 16.78 4.12
CA ASN A 145 9.38 17.40 5.22
C ASN A 145 8.59 18.44 6.02
N ARG A 146 7.31 18.18 6.27
CA ARG A 146 6.46 19.05 7.10
C ARG A 146 6.85 18.93 8.58
N PRO A 147 6.70 19.96 9.40
CA PRO A 147 6.75 19.79 10.85
C PRO A 147 5.53 18.96 11.29
N SER A 148 5.73 18.00 12.21
CA SER A 148 4.59 17.19 12.73
C SER A 148 3.62 17.98 13.61
N GLY A 149 4.06 19.14 14.12
CA GLY A 149 3.31 19.91 15.11
C GLY A 149 3.41 19.36 16.52
N ARG A 150 4.30 18.40 16.78
CA ARG A 150 4.72 18.05 18.14
C ARG A 150 5.64 19.16 18.67
N THR A 151 5.16 19.85 19.70
CA THR A 151 5.96 20.75 20.55
C THR A 151 6.40 20.01 21.79
#